data_AF-A0A1F3V6J3-F1
#
_entry.id   AF-A0A1F3V6J3-F1
#
_cell.length_a   1.000
_cell.length_b   1.000
_cell.length_c   1.000
_cell.angle_alpha   90.00
_cell.angle_beta   90.00
_cell.angle_gamma   90.00
#
_symmetry.space_group_name_H-M   'P 1'
#
loop_
_entity.id
_entity.type
_entity.pdbx_description
1 polymer ?
#
loop_
_entity_poly.entity_id
_entity_poly.type
_entity_poly.pdbx_seq_one_letter_code
_entity_poly.pdbx_strand_id
1 'polypeptide(L)'
;MIRILIIIQVYWLAFNLYAQVGEPDFRNIFASNVAKNYPAADLPRLVLKIPKLLLEPIESTDKENFVEIFESRHGQYRADDLYRLSQKTPFRKVNDELIKNSVKNKKIIYFFIPGIVGELLTDKAVLTELLNNKKTSFHKSTQQYLEQYKKLNGKALQDPVFKMRSNSMKDEDLDKLLIASSIDDHDQVPLVKLVYLFPEFLSLETFIPCAKRAEIAIRRIEKFINLIEMSEKTQYDFVIIGYSQGSAVAMEIASQLKKYQSPLLEKLKAVVSYCGTVWGSDLADVLFLDHESTSTPLMGRQFKAFRQLINNLETEVKNPLDFFRGYYRNKKNILGFIHEYLSDTEEGIKTAKAKASVVYLMKMVMRMALVEFKALDFGLFHYENMKKLKKFGEAVIAGASELTTESMENWHRTHILPHENIHYYNLSGVSGDINVDKEYLKDSLAGMDLESVDYEMLLNQFNIIYNQTGVALNDSQVTIQRTRFWPELSVLVNPSQPIYQTTFLGALGTHHWGVTFDYFNASTPKMINSFKRPELILSLAQAISLDLDKIGIEMIYK
;
A
#
# COMPACT_ATOMS: atom_id res chain seq x y z
N MET A 1 0.83 -41.56 -1.07
CA MET A 1 2.25 -41.19 -1.29
C MET A 1 2.44 -39.69 -1.47
N ILE A 2 1.80 -39.03 -2.45
CA ILE A 2 1.88 -37.55 -2.64
C ILE A 2 1.51 -36.78 -1.35
N ARG A 3 0.49 -37.24 -0.61
CA ARG A 3 0.04 -36.65 0.68
C ARG A 3 1.06 -36.69 1.82
N ILE A 4 1.85 -37.76 1.92
CA ILE A 4 2.90 -37.88 2.95
C ILE A 4 4.09 -37.00 2.56
N LEU A 5 4.37 -36.85 1.25
CA LEU A 5 5.40 -35.96 0.75
C LEU A 5 5.12 -34.48 1.04
N ILE A 6 3.87 -34.02 0.90
CA ILE A 6 3.50 -32.63 1.22
C ILE A 6 3.69 -32.33 2.70
N ILE A 7 3.23 -33.23 3.59
CA ILE A 7 3.39 -33.08 5.05
C ILE A 7 4.89 -33.09 5.41
N ILE A 8 5.68 -34.03 4.88
CA ILE A 8 7.12 -34.08 5.14
C ILE A 8 7.84 -32.84 4.59
N GLN A 9 7.46 -32.30 3.43
CA GLN A 9 8.04 -31.07 2.88
C GLN A 9 7.74 -29.84 3.74
N VAL A 10 6.52 -29.71 4.28
CA VAL A 10 6.16 -28.63 5.21
C VAL A 10 7.01 -28.71 6.48
N TYR A 11 7.22 -29.91 7.04
CA TYR A 11 8.07 -30.12 8.21
C TYR A 11 9.57 -29.90 7.91
N TRP A 12 10.05 -30.26 6.72
CA TRP A 12 11.47 -30.07 6.34
C TRP A 12 11.81 -28.60 6.06
N LEU A 13 10.85 -27.81 5.55
CA LEU A 13 10.94 -26.36 5.47
C LEU A 13 10.93 -25.70 6.86
N ALA A 14 10.14 -26.23 7.80
CA ALA A 14 10.14 -25.76 9.19
C ALA A 14 11.45 -26.07 9.96
N PHE A 15 12.23 -27.07 9.52
CA PHE A 15 13.46 -27.51 10.19
C PHE A 15 14.77 -26.94 9.63
N ASN A 16 14.75 -26.21 8.51
CA ASN A 16 15.90 -25.38 8.10
C ASN A 16 15.97 -24.10 8.95
N LEU A 17 16.16 -24.30 10.26
CA LEU A 17 16.27 -23.30 11.32
C LEU A 17 17.61 -22.56 11.24
N TYR A 18 17.84 -21.81 10.16
CA TYR A 18 18.38 -20.48 10.40
C TYR A 18 17.21 -19.69 10.96
N ALA A 19 17.37 -19.21 12.19
CA ALA A 19 16.31 -18.53 12.90
C ALA A 19 16.00 -17.22 12.15
N GLN A 20 14.94 -17.24 11.33
CA GLN A 20 14.47 -16.09 10.56
C GLN A 20 13.99 -15.00 11.51
N VAL A 21 14.20 -13.74 11.14
CA VAL A 21 13.75 -12.58 11.91
C VAL A 21 12.23 -12.56 11.93
N GLY A 22 11.62 -13.03 13.01
CA GLY A 22 10.16 -13.06 13.17
C GLY A 22 9.60 -11.77 13.79
N GLU A 23 8.29 -11.77 14.04
CA GLU A 23 7.60 -10.67 14.75
C GLU A 23 8.30 -10.23 16.06
N PRO A 24 8.73 -11.14 16.96
CA PRO A 24 9.38 -10.71 18.20
C PRO A 24 10.68 -9.96 17.96
N ASP A 25 11.45 -10.37 16.96
CA ASP A 25 12.76 -9.82 16.64
C ASP A 25 12.62 -8.48 15.93
N PHE A 26 11.74 -8.40 14.95
CA PHE A 26 11.38 -7.15 14.29
C PHE A 26 10.88 -6.10 15.29
N ARG A 27 10.01 -6.51 16.23
CA ARG A 27 9.51 -5.65 17.31
C ARG A 27 10.66 -5.05 18.14
N ASN A 28 11.68 -5.84 18.48
CA ASN A 28 12.83 -5.35 19.24
C ASN A 28 13.78 -4.47 18.41
N ILE A 29 14.00 -4.81 17.14
CA ILE A 29 14.77 -3.99 16.19
C ILE A 29 14.14 -2.61 16.04
N PHE A 30 12.82 -2.56 15.77
CA PHE A 30 12.11 -1.31 15.60
C PHE A 30 12.07 -0.48 16.87
N ALA A 31 11.84 -1.11 18.01
CA ALA A 31 11.92 -0.43 19.30
C ALA A 31 13.31 0.17 19.55
N SER A 32 14.39 -0.52 19.20
CA SER A 32 15.76 0.02 19.37
C SER A 32 16.02 1.24 18.50
N ASN A 33 15.58 1.20 17.24
CA ASN A 33 15.71 2.33 16.32
C ASN A 33 14.91 3.56 16.79
N VAL A 34 13.74 3.33 17.39
CA VAL A 34 12.83 4.41 17.83
C VAL A 34 13.21 4.97 19.21
N ALA A 35 13.69 4.13 20.14
CA ALA A 35 13.94 4.49 21.54
C ALA A 35 14.90 5.68 21.73
N LYS A 36 15.74 6.00 20.72
CA LYS A 36 16.65 7.17 20.76
C LYS A 36 15.91 8.50 20.78
N ASN A 37 14.70 8.54 20.24
CA ASN A 37 13.95 9.77 20.01
C ASN A 37 12.55 9.75 20.66
N TYR A 38 12.19 8.68 21.39
CA TYR A 38 10.79 8.41 21.81
C TYR A 38 10.67 7.96 23.27
N PRO A 39 9.57 8.34 23.95
CA PRO A 39 9.25 7.82 25.28
C PRO A 39 9.10 6.30 25.26
N ALA A 40 9.74 5.61 26.22
CA ALA A 40 9.66 4.16 26.35
C ALA A 40 8.20 3.64 26.51
N ALA A 41 7.31 4.48 27.05
CA ALA A 41 5.89 4.16 27.23
C ALA A 41 5.12 3.99 25.91
N ASP A 42 5.59 4.60 24.81
CA ASP A 42 4.92 4.55 23.51
C ASP A 42 5.38 3.37 22.64
N LEU A 43 6.54 2.77 22.95
CA LEU A 43 7.09 1.66 22.17
C LEU A 43 6.11 0.47 22.03
N PRO A 44 5.39 0.02 23.09
CA PRO A 44 4.40 -1.06 22.97
C PRO A 44 3.20 -0.70 22.08
N ARG A 45 3.02 0.57 21.69
CA ARG A 45 1.93 1.04 20.82
C ARG A 45 2.34 1.07 19.36
N LEU A 46 3.61 1.35 19.06
CA LEU A 46 4.08 1.48 17.69
C LEU A 46 4.13 0.14 16.96
N VAL A 47 4.52 -0.92 17.66
CA VAL A 47 4.56 -2.30 17.15
C VAL A 47 3.97 -3.25 18.19
N LEU A 48 2.81 -3.79 17.83
CA LEU A 48 1.98 -4.60 18.69
C LEU A 48 2.48 -6.04 18.70
N LYS A 49 2.57 -6.61 19.91
CA LYS A 49 2.81 -8.02 20.13
C LYS A 49 1.61 -8.82 19.66
N ILE A 50 1.88 -9.81 18.83
CA ILE A 50 0.85 -10.69 18.27
C ILE A 50 0.73 -11.97 19.09
N PRO A 51 -0.50 -12.41 19.46
CA PRO A 51 -0.74 -13.72 20.03
C PRO A 51 -0.18 -14.83 19.14
N LYS A 52 0.53 -15.78 19.75
CA LYS A 52 1.18 -16.88 19.02
C LYS A 52 0.20 -17.62 18.10
N LEU A 53 -1.04 -17.83 18.56
CA LEU A 53 -2.10 -18.49 17.80
C LEU A 53 -2.41 -17.82 16.45
N LEU A 54 -2.23 -16.50 16.35
CA LEU A 54 -2.40 -15.77 15.09
C LEU A 54 -1.19 -15.94 14.17
N LEU A 55 0.00 -16.22 14.70
CA LEU A 55 1.22 -16.43 13.92
C LEU A 55 1.31 -17.85 13.35
N GLU A 56 0.66 -18.82 14.00
CA GLU A 56 0.73 -20.23 13.63
C GLU A 56 0.05 -20.49 12.27
N PRO A 57 0.65 -21.35 11.42
CA PRO A 57 -0.01 -21.85 10.21
C PRO A 57 -1.39 -22.43 10.52
N ILE A 58 -2.28 -22.34 9.54
CA ILE A 58 -3.59 -22.98 9.62
C ILE A 58 -3.54 -24.25 8.81
N GLU A 59 -3.61 -25.38 9.51
CA GLU A 59 -3.69 -26.70 8.90
C GLU A 59 -5.14 -26.97 8.48
N SER A 60 -5.44 -26.80 7.21
CA SER A 60 -6.71 -27.23 6.60
C SER A 60 -6.46 -27.79 5.22
N THR A 61 -7.21 -28.82 4.86
CA THR A 61 -7.22 -29.39 3.50
C THR A 61 -8.34 -28.81 2.62
N ASP A 62 -9.17 -27.99 3.22
CA ASP A 62 -10.41 -27.45 2.65
C ASP A 62 -10.45 -25.94 2.87
N LYS A 63 -10.88 -25.20 1.85
CA LYS A 63 -10.83 -23.74 1.85
C LYS A 63 -11.85 -23.18 2.84
N GLU A 64 -13.06 -23.71 2.86
CA GLU A 64 -14.15 -23.27 3.72
C GLU A 64 -13.76 -23.45 5.18
N ASN A 65 -13.24 -24.62 5.56
CA ASN A 65 -12.71 -24.87 6.90
C ASN A 65 -11.49 -24.00 7.24
N PHE A 66 -10.61 -23.69 6.25
CA PHE A 66 -9.51 -22.75 6.47
C PHE A 66 -10.04 -21.38 6.88
N VAL A 67 -11.03 -20.86 6.13
CA VAL A 67 -11.65 -19.56 6.37
C VAL A 67 -12.36 -19.54 7.72
N GLU A 68 -13.09 -20.60 8.08
CA GLU A 68 -13.79 -20.69 9.38
C GLU A 68 -12.81 -20.65 10.57
N ILE A 69 -11.76 -21.49 10.55
CA ILE A 69 -10.73 -21.50 11.61
C ILE A 69 -10.08 -20.12 11.72
N PHE A 70 -9.81 -19.51 10.57
CA PHE A 70 -9.15 -18.23 10.48
C PHE A 70 -10.00 -17.09 11.03
N GLU A 71 -11.27 -17.01 10.66
CA GLU A 71 -12.23 -16.01 11.17
C GLU A 71 -12.44 -16.19 12.67
N SER A 72 -12.61 -17.43 13.13
CA SER A 72 -12.73 -17.76 14.56
C SER A 72 -11.50 -17.31 15.34
N ARG A 73 -10.29 -17.59 14.84
CA ARG A 73 -9.03 -17.19 15.50
C ARG A 73 -8.84 -15.69 15.57
N HIS A 74 -9.17 -14.95 14.52
CA HIS A 74 -8.93 -13.49 14.48
C HIS A 74 -10.06 -12.69 15.12
N GLY A 75 -11.30 -13.17 15.05
CA GLY A 75 -12.47 -12.50 15.65
C GLY A 75 -12.46 -12.44 17.18
N GLN A 76 -11.65 -13.27 17.85
CA GLN A 76 -11.53 -13.28 19.31
C GLN A 76 -10.63 -12.16 19.89
N TYR A 77 -9.85 -11.47 19.05
CA TYR A 77 -8.89 -10.46 19.49
C TYR A 77 -9.29 -9.06 19.04
N ARG A 78 -8.98 -8.09 19.89
CA ARG A 78 -9.13 -6.66 19.64
C ARG A 78 -7.78 -5.96 19.75
N ALA A 79 -7.71 -4.71 19.29
CA ALA A 79 -6.48 -3.93 19.34
C ALA A 79 -5.98 -3.69 20.78
N ASP A 80 -6.89 -3.57 21.75
CA ASP A 80 -6.55 -3.42 23.17
C ASP A 80 -5.93 -4.69 23.76
N ASP A 81 -6.37 -5.87 23.33
CA ASP A 81 -5.74 -7.15 23.70
C ASP A 81 -4.28 -7.19 23.25
N LEU A 82 -4.02 -6.83 21.99
CA LEU A 82 -2.66 -6.79 21.44
C LEU A 82 -1.78 -5.80 22.21
N TYR A 83 -2.32 -4.63 22.54
CA TYR A 83 -1.57 -3.65 23.31
C TYR A 83 -1.29 -4.11 24.75
N ARG A 84 -2.28 -4.65 25.47
CA ARG A 84 -2.07 -5.19 26.83
C ARG A 84 -1.03 -6.30 26.82
N LEU A 85 -1.04 -7.14 25.79
CA LEU A 85 0.00 -8.15 25.57
C LEU A 85 1.36 -7.50 25.32
N SER A 86 1.41 -6.42 24.53
CA SER A 86 2.63 -5.65 24.26
C SER A 86 3.23 -5.03 25.51
N GLN A 87 2.41 -4.46 26.39
CA GLN A 87 2.87 -3.88 27.65
C GLN A 87 3.47 -4.94 28.58
N LYS A 88 2.88 -6.14 28.60
CA LYS A 88 3.36 -7.28 29.39
C LYS A 88 4.59 -7.96 28.79
N THR A 89 4.93 -7.66 27.54
CA THR A 89 6.04 -8.28 26.81
C THR A 89 7.20 -7.29 26.72
N PRO A 90 8.20 -7.37 27.61
CA PRO A 90 9.30 -6.42 27.63
C PRO A 90 10.09 -6.47 26.32
N PHE A 91 10.61 -5.31 25.90
CA PHE A 91 11.56 -5.26 24.80
C PHE A 91 12.90 -5.87 25.25
N ARG A 92 13.48 -6.66 24.36
CA ARG A 92 14.83 -7.19 24.54
C ARG A 92 15.81 -6.25 23.88
N LYS A 93 16.90 -5.94 24.58
CA LYS A 93 18.00 -5.18 23.98
C LYS A 93 18.59 -5.98 22.83
N VAL A 94 18.80 -5.31 21.71
CA VAL A 94 19.43 -5.88 20.52
C VAL A 94 20.86 -5.33 20.34
N ASN A 95 21.65 -6.02 19.52
CA ASN A 95 22.96 -5.58 19.11
C ASN A 95 22.85 -4.54 17.99
N ASP A 96 22.77 -3.26 18.40
CA ASP A 96 22.63 -2.12 17.48
C ASP A 96 23.75 -2.05 16.43
N GLU A 97 24.97 -2.44 16.79
CA GLU A 97 26.12 -2.41 15.89
C GLU A 97 25.97 -3.48 14.81
N LEU A 98 25.66 -4.72 15.19
CA LEU A 98 25.38 -5.81 14.24
C LEU A 98 24.24 -5.45 13.29
N ILE A 99 23.13 -4.94 13.84
CA ILE A 99 21.94 -4.59 13.06
C ILE A 99 22.23 -3.42 12.10
N LYS A 100 22.95 -2.39 12.54
CA LYS A 100 23.33 -1.28 11.65
C LYS A 100 24.31 -1.75 10.57
N ASN A 101 25.25 -2.62 10.93
CA ASN A 101 26.24 -3.14 10.00
C ASN A 101 25.64 -4.13 8.98
N SER A 102 24.54 -4.81 9.31
CA SER A 102 23.88 -5.72 8.35
C SER A 102 23.44 -4.97 7.10
N VAL A 103 22.90 -3.75 7.22
CA VAL A 103 22.46 -2.95 6.06
C VAL A 103 23.56 -2.09 5.44
N LYS A 104 24.64 -1.81 6.18
CA LYS A 104 25.71 -0.92 5.72
C LYS A 104 26.40 -1.49 4.47
N ASN A 105 26.59 -0.64 3.46
CA ASN A 105 27.22 -0.99 2.18
C ASN A 105 26.49 -2.06 1.34
N LYS A 106 25.29 -2.50 1.75
CA LYS A 106 24.51 -3.43 0.94
C LYS A 106 24.15 -2.80 -0.40
N LYS A 107 24.24 -3.62 -1.45
CA LYS A 107 23.88 -3.25 -2.82
C LYS A 107 22.43 -3.68 -3.08
N ILE A 108 21.52 -3.19 -2.24
CA ILE A 108 20.08 -3.44 -2.32
C ILE A 108 19.36 -2.11 -2.51
N ILE A 109 18.45 -2.04 -3.48
CA ILE A 109 17.54 -0.91 -3.69
C ILE A 109 16.12 -1.35 -3.30
N TYR A 110 15.45 -0.54 -2.49
CA TYR A 110 14.07 -0.76 -2.07
C TYR A 110 13.14 0.06 -2.96
N PHE A 111 12.35 -0.60 -3.81
CA PHE A 111 11.35 0.05 -4.66
C PHE A 111 10.00 0.08 -3.96
N PHE A 112 9.46 1.26 -3.73
CA PHE A 112 8.17 1.46 -3.09
C PHE A 112 7.09 1.71 -4.14
N ILE A 113 6.09 0.82 -4.18
CA ILE A 113 4.94 0.88 -5.07
C ILE A 113 3.75 1.50 -4.31
N PRO A 114 3.17 2.59 -4.83
CA PRO A 114 2.09 3.30 -4.16
C PRO A 114 0.77 2.54 -4.14
N GLY A 115 -0.11 2.96 -3.22
CA GLY A 115 -1.52 2.55 -3.18
C GLY A 115 -2.40 3.31 -4.16
N ILE A 116 -3.69 2.98 -4.17
CA ILE A 116 -4.69 3.49 -5.13
C ILE A 116 -4.79 5.03 -5.18
N VAL A 117 -4.57 5.69 -4.05
CA VAL A 117 -4.64 7.16 -3.92
C VAL A 117 -3.33 7.87 -4.26
N GLY A 118 -2.24 7.14 -4.53
CA GLY A 118 -0.90 7.72 -4.70
C GLY A 118 -0.81 8.77 -5.80
N GLU A 119 -1.63 8.64 -6.84
CA GLU A 119 -1.72 9.58 -7.96
C GLU A 119 -2.48 10.87 -7.61
N LEU A 120 -3.39 10.81 -6.64
CA LEU A 120 -4.30 11.91 -6.29
C LEU A 120 -3.71 12.85 -5.22
N LEU A 121 -2.63 12.42 -4.58
CA LEU A 121 -1.90 13.16 -3.57
C LEU A 121 -0.69 13.82 -4.25
N THR A 122 -0.90 15.04 -4.75
CA THR A 122 -0.03 15.74 -5.69
C THR A 122 1.29 16.27 -5.08
N ASP A 123 1.47 16.15 -3.77
CA ASP A 123 2.47 16.81 -2.95
C ASP A 123 3.55 15.87 -2.39
N LYS A 124 3.73 14.67 -2.97
CA LYS A 124 4.69 13.66 -2.47
C LYS A 124 4.46 13.34 -0.99
N ALA A 125 3.19 13.21 -0.62
CA ALA A 125 2.73 12.96 0.75
C ALA A 125 3.16 11.59 1.31
N VAL A 126 3.64 10.68 0.45
CA VAL A 126 4.14 9.36 0.85
C VAL A 126 5.52 9.50 1.44
N LEU A 127 5.75 8.98 2.65
CA LEU A 127 7.06 8.92 3.31
C LEU A 127 7.82 10.25 3.18
N THR A 128 7.11 11.37 3.37
CA THR A 128 7.60 12.72 3.07
C THR A 128 8.91 13.02 3.78
N GLU A 129 9.09 12.52 5.01
CA GLU A 129 10.33 12.68 5.79
C GLU A 129 11.54 12.03 5.12
N LEU A 130 11.32 10.96 4.36
CA LEU A 130 12.35 10.24 3.61
C LEU A 130 12.52 10.82 2.20
N LEU A 131 11.43 10.91 1.45
CA LEU A 131 11.46 11.15 0.01
C LEU A 131 11.69 12.61 -0.37
N ASN A 132 11.33 13.56 0.50
CA ASN A 132 11.60 14.98 0.26
C ASN A 132 12.98 15.42 0.79
N ASN A 133 13.73 14.55 1.46
CA ASN A 133 15.08 14.85 1.90
C ASN A 133 16.10 14.77 0.75
N LYS A 134 16.27 15.89 0.04
CA LYS A 134 17.25 16.02 -1.06
C LYS A 134 18.72 16.03 -0.61
N LYS A 135 19.00 16.02 0.70
CA LYS A 135 20.38 16.07 1.22
C LYS A 135 21.04 14.70 1.31
N THR A 136 20.26 13.63 1.15
CA THR A 136 20.72 12.24 1.28
C THR A 136 21.73 11.90 0.18
N SER A 137 22.67 11.03 0.51
CA SER A 137 23.78 10.69 -0.37
C SER A 137 23.29 9.99 -1.64
N PHE A 138 22.32 9.08 -1.53
CA PHE A 138 21.74 8.39 -2.68
C PHE A 138 20.93 9.33 -3.59
N HIS A 139 20.24 10.34 -3.04
CA HIS A 139 19.56 11.35 -3.85
C HIS A 139 20.57 12.12 -4.71
N LYS A 140 21.65 12.63 -4.10
CA LYS A 140 22.70 13.38 -4.79
C LYS A 140 23.36 12.55 -5.89
N SER A 141 23.76 11.31 -5.58
CA SER A 141 24.35 10.40 -6.55
C SER A 141 23.39 10.09 -7.71
N THR A 142 22.11 9.85 -7.41
CA THR A 142 21.08 9.60 -8.44
C THR A 142 20.95 10.78 -9.41
N GLN A 143 20.91 12.02 -8.90
CA GLN A 143 20.85 13.21 -9.74
C GLN A 143 22.09 13.32 -10.65
N GLN A 144 23.28 13.06 -10.11
CA GLN A 144 24.52 13.03 -10.90
C GLN A 144 24.47 11.96 -12.01
N TYR A 145 23.95 10.76 -11.73
CA TYR A 145 23.81 9.70 -12.73
C TYR A 145 22.85 10.08 -13.86
N LEU A 146 21.71 10.70 -13.53
CA LEU A 146 20.73 11.17 -14.50
C LEU A 146 21.30 12.30 -15.38
N GLU A 147 22.02 13.25 -14.77
CA GLU A 147 22.70 14.33 -15.49
C GLU A 147 23.80 13.80 -16.43
N GLN A 148 24.61 12.86 -15.93
CA GLN A 148 25.65 12.20 -16.73
C GLN A 148 25.03 11.42 -17.90
N TYR A 149 23.96 10.67 -17.66
CA TYR A 149 23.22 9.97 -18.71
C TYR A 149 22.73 10.95 -19.78
N LYS A 150 22.13 12.07 -19.37
CA LYS A 150 21.65 13.11 -20.30
C LYS A 150 22.78 13.71 -21.11
N LYS A 151 23.93 13.98 -20.50
CA LYS A 151 25.13 14.50 -21.16
C LYS A 151 25.68 13.52 -22.20
N LEU A 152 25.73 12.22 -21.89
CA LEU A 152 26.27 11.19 -22.77
C LEU A 152 25.32 10.85 -23.94
N ASN A 153 24.01 10.85 -23.70
CA ASN A 153 23.02 10.41 -24.69
C ASN A 153 22.33 11.56 -25.44
N GLY A 154 22.60 12.82 -25.07
CA GLY A 154 21.95 14.01 -25.64
C GLY A 154 20.48 14.20 -25.26
N LYS A 155 19.89 13.28 -24.48
CA LYS A 155 18.50 13.33 -23.99
C LYS A 155 18.38 12.71 -22.61
N ALA A 156 17.37 13.15 -21.85
CA ALA A 156 17.05 12.55 -20.56
C ALA A 156 16.61 11.09 -20.72
N LEU A 157 16.79 10.29 -19.67
CA LEU A 157 16.18 8.97 -19.59
C LEU A 157 14.69 9.16 -19.39
N GLN A 158 13.86 8.60 -20.27
CA GLN A 158 12.41 8.86 -20.32
C GLN A 158 11.58 7.59 -20.22
N ASP A 159 10.32 7.73 -19.81
CA ASP A 159 9.31 6.67 -19.79
C ASP A 159 7.94 7.21 -20.26
N PRO A 160 7.13 6.42 -20.99
CA PRO A 160 5.83 6.88 -21.45
C PRO A 160 4.80 6.90 -20.32
N VAL A 161 4.06 8.00 -20.23
CA VAL A 161 3.04 8.27 -19.22
C VAL A 161 1.76 8.71 -19.92
N PHE A 162 0.62 8.16 -19.51
CA PHE A 162 -0.67 8.64 -19.99
C PHE A 162 -0.98 9.98 -19.32
N LYS A 163 -1.49 10.97 -20.07
CA LYS A 163 -1.87 12.27 -19.52
C LYS A 163 -3.36 12.47 -19.73
N MET A 164 -4.17 12.40 -18.69
CA MET A 164 -5.63 12.56 -18.82
C MET A 164 -6.03 13.91 -19.44
N ARG A 165 -5.34 15.00 -19.09
CA ARG A 165 -5.65 16.34 -19.61
C ARG A 165 -5.58 16.41 -21.14
N SER A 166 -4.56 15.80 -21.75
CA SER A 166 -4.42 15.70 -23.21
C SER A 166 -4.99 14.40 -23.81
N ASN A 167 -5.45 13.47 -22.98
CA ASN A 167 -5.89 12.12 -23.35
C ASN A 167 -4.90 11.40 -24.29
N SER A 168 -3.60 11.50 -24.01
CA SER A 168 -2.55 10.94 -24.86
C SER A 168 -1.37 10.41 -24.04
N MET A 169 -0.60 9.50 -24.63
CA MET A 169 0.71 9.11 -24.08
C MET A 169 1.73 10.21 -24.36
N LYS A 170 2.60 10.50 -23.40
CA LYS A 170 3.75 11.39 -23.54
C LYS A 170 4.97 10.78 -22.86
N ASP A 171 6.14 10.96 -23.45
CA ASP A 171 7.40 10.62 -22.78
C ASP A 171 7.70 11.67 -21.72
N GLU A 172 7.90 11.22 -20.48
CA GLU A 172 8.31 12.04 -19.36
C GLU A 172 9.68 11.61 -18.85
N ASP A 173 10.43 12.58 -18.34
CA ASP A 173 11.75 12.33 -17.77
C ASP A 173 11.61 11.45 -16.51
N LEU A 174 12.48 10.45 -16.39
CA LEU A 174 12.41 9.43 -15.34
C LEU A 174 12.58 10.05 -13.93
N ASP A 175 13.25 11.19 -13.83
CA ASP A 175 13.44 11.95 -12.59
C ASP A 175 12.14 12.58 -12.05
N LYS A 176 11.09 12.69 -12.88
CA LYS A 176 9.73 13.06 -12.46
C LYS A 176 8.89 11.87 -12.04
N LEU A 177 9.25 10.67 -12.52
CA LEU A 177 8.50 9.43 -12.32
C LEU A 177 9.07 8.56 -11.21
N LEU A 178 10.23 8.93 -10.68
CA LEU A 178 10.91 8.27 -9.58
C LEU A 178 11.40 9.30 -8.58
N ILE A 179 11.32 8.96 -7.29
CA ILE A 179 11.96 9.75 -6.24
C ILE A 179 12.94 8.84 -5.50
N ALA A 180 14.23 9.07 -5.72
CA ALA A 180 15.30 8.38 -5.01
C ALA A 180 15.73 9.18 -3.78
N SER A 181 15.90 8.48 -2.66
CA SER A 181 16.42 9.01 -1.40
C SER A 181 17.07 7.89 -0.58
N SER A 182 17.70 8.21 0.54
CA SER A 182 18.27 7.22 1.44
C SER A 182 18.11 7.57 2.92
N ILE A 183 18.18 6.55 3.77
CA ILE A 183 18.47 6.72 5.19
C ILE A 183 19.98 6.59 5.32
N ASP A 184 20.65 7.67 5.68
CA ASP A 184 22.10 7.72 5.81
C ASP A 184 22.53 7.58 7.27
N ASP A 185 23.72 7.03 7.51
CA ASP A 185 24.37 7.16 8.80
C ASP A 185 25.01 8.55 8.98
N HIS A 186 25.64 8.77 10.13
CA HIS A 186 26.31 10.04 10.44
C HIS A 186 27.45 10.42 9.47
N ASP A 187 27.99 9.46 8.72
CA ASP A 187 29.07 9.66 7.75
C ASP A 187 28.50 9.89 6.33
N GLN A 188 27.19 10.08 6.20
CA GLN A 188 26.46 10.16 4.93
C GLN A 188 26.55 8.87 4.09
N VAL A 189 26.84 7.72 4.71
CA VAL A 189 26.79 6.42 4.03
C VAL A 189 25.35 5.94 4.00
N PRO A 190 24.78 5.61 2.83
CA PRO A 190 23.39 5.17 2.74
C PRO A 190 23.26 3.77 3.35
N LEU A 191 22.47 3.66 4.41
CA LEU A 191 22.07 2.40 5.03
C LEU A 191 20.90 1.77 4.26
N VAL A 192 19.97 2.60 3.79
CA VAL A 192 18.82 2.16 2.98
C VAL A 192 18.70 3.05 1.76
N LYS A 193 18.73 2.46 0.56
CA LYS A 193 18.48 3.16 -0.71
C LYS A 193 17.02 2.93 -1.10
N LEU A 194 16.21 3.98 -1.11
CA LEU A 194 14.78 3.91 -1.36
C LEU A 194 14.44 4.64 -2.66
N VAL A 195 13.60 4.01 -3.49
CA VAL A 195 13.06 4.60 -4.71
C VAL A 195 11.56 4.47 -4.69
N TYR A 196 10.85 5.59 -4.68
CA TYR A 196 9.40 5.61 -4.84
C TYR A 196 9.03 5.73 -6.31
N LEU A 197 8.21 4.80 -6.81
CA LEU A 197 7.64 4.90 -8.16
C LEU A 197 6.48 5.90 -8.12
N PHE A 198 6.73 7.12 -8.60
CA PHE A 198 5.79 8.23 -8.53
C PHE A 198 4.79 8.16 -9.69
N PRO A 199 3.49 7.92 -9.43
CA PRO A 199 2.45 8.02 -10.44
C PRO A 199 2.09 9.50 -10.59
N GLU A 200 2.24 10.04 -11.80
CA GLU A 200 1.94 11.45 -12.01
C GLU A 200 0.44 11.72 -11.90
N PHE A 201 0.06 12.87 -11.35
CA PHE A 201 -1.33 13.29 -11.23
C PHE A 201 -2.14 13.10 -12.53
N LEU A 202 -3.24 12.35 -12.45
CA LEU A 202 -4.12 12.01 -13.56
C LEU A 202 -3.42 11.25 -14.71
N SER A 203 -2.47 10.36 -14.37
CA SER A 203 -1.87 9.38 -15.26
C SER A 203 -2.62 8.04 -15.35
N LEU A 204 -3.57 7.79 -14.45
CA LEU A 204 -4.26 6.50 -14.25
C LEU A 204 -3.37 5.34 -13.81
N GLU A 205 -2.08 5.56 -13.52
CA GLU A 205 -1.14 4.48 -13.20
C GLU A 205 -1.47 3.78 -11.88
N THR A 206 -2.30 4.36 -11.01
CA THR A 206 -2.83 3.67 -9.82
C THR A 206 -4.20 3.02 -10.03
N PHE A 207 -4.83 3.20 -11.20
CA PHE A 207 -6.21 2.78 -11.48
C PHE A 207 -6.37 1.83 -12.68
N ILE A 208 -5.41 1.80 -13.61
CA ILE A 208 -5.40 0.82 -14.72
C ILE A 208 -5.22 -0.61 -14.18
N PRO A 209 -5.49 -1.65 -15.01
CA PRO A 209 -5.41 -3.03 -14.56
C PRO A 209 -4.07 -3.40 -13.93
N CYS A 210 -4.09 -4.22 -12.86
CA CYS A 210 -2.90 -4.60 -12.07
C CYS A 210 -1.72 -5.06 -12.93
N ALA A 211 -1.97 -5.92 -13.93
CA ALA A 211 -0.95 -6.39 -14.86
C ALA A 211 -0.24 -5.25 -15.61
N LYS A 212 -0.98 -4.21 -16.02
CA LYS A 212 -0.41 -3.02 -16.69
C LYS A 212 0.39 -2.14 -15.74
N ARG A 213 -0.02 -2.04 -14.48
CA ARG A 213 0.74 -1.33 -13.45
C ARG A 213 2.07 -2.01 -13.17
N ALA A 214 2.08 -3.34 -13.09
CA ALA A 214 3.30 -4.12 -12.97
C ALA A 214 4.22 -3.98 -14.19
N GLU A 215 3.69 -3.99 -15.42
CA GLU A 215 4.48 -3.74 -16.64
C GLU A 215 5.20 -2.37 -16.59
N ILE A 216 4.50 -1.31 -16.17
CA ILE A 216 5.08 0.03 -16.01
C ILE A 216 6.17 0.02 -14.92
N ALA A 217 5.88 -0.59 -13.77
CA ALA A 217 6.82 -0.67 -12.66
C ALA A 217 8.09 -1.45 -13.04
N ILE A 218 7.97 -2.62 -13.67
CA ILE A 218 9.10 -3.43 -14.15
C ILE A 218 9.98 -2.61 -15.08
N ARG A 219 9.40 -1.93 -16.08
CA ARG A 219 10.16 -1.10 -17.03
C ARG A 219 10.95 0.01 -16.35
N ARG A 220 10.35 0.66 -15.34
CA ARG A 220 11.01 1.74 -14.58
C ARG A 220 12.09 1.20 -13.64
N ILE A 221 11.83 0.09 -12.96
CA ILE A 221 12.81 -0.63 -12.13
C ILE A 221 14.03 -1.01 -12.98
N GLU A 222 13.80 -1.62 -14.15
CA GLU A 222 14.86 -2.02 -15.07
C GLU A 222 15.72 -0.83 -15.51
N LYS A 223 15.08 0.23 -16.01
CA LYS A 223 15.76 1.47 -16.41
C LYS A 223 16.58 2.07 -15.28
N PHE A 224 16.04 2.10 -14.07
CA PHE A 224 16.72 2.67 -12.92
C PHE A 224 17.90 1.80 -12.45
N ILE A 225 17.72 0.48 -12.32
CA ILE A 225 18.81 -0.44 -11.97
C ILE A 225 19.93 -0.32 -12.99
N ASN A 226 19.63 -0.39 -14.28
CA ASN A 226 20.64 -0.26 -15.34
C ASN A 226 21.41 1.06 -15.25
N LEU A 227 20.73 2.18 -14.97
CA LEU A 227 21.38 3.49 -14.76
C LEU A 227 22.40 3.44 -13.62
N ILE A 228 22.00 2.89 -12.46
CA ILE A 228 22.87 2.79 -11.28
C ILE A 228 24.04 1.83 -11.55
N GLU A 229 23.77 0.64 -12.09
CA GLU A 229 24.79 -0.39 -12.33
C GLU A 229 25.84 0.06 -13.37
N MET A 230 25.41 0.76 -14.42
CA MET A 230 26.33 1.35 -15.40
C MET A 230 27.21 2.45 -14.79
N SER A 231 26.64 3.27 -13.90
CA SER A 231 27.33 4.40 -13.29
C SER A 231 28.32 3.97 -12.21
N GLU A 232 27.93 2.99 -11.38
CA GLU A 232 28.75 2.47 -10.28
C GLU A 232 29.63 1.27 -10.65
N LYS A 233 29.39 0.64 -11.82
CA LYS A 233 30.05 -0.60 -12.25
C LYS A 233 29.94 -1.73 -11.22
N THR A 234 28.78 -1.84 -10.56
CA THR A 234 28.47 -2.89 -9.59
C THR A 234 27.06 -3.39 -9.82
N GLN A 235 26.80 -4.65 -9.49
CA GLN A 235 25.45 -5.20 -9.52
C GLN A 235 24.67 -4.82 -8.25
N TYR A 236 23.36 -4.71 -8.42
CA TYR A 236 22.38 -4.38 -7.40
C TYR A 236 21.26 -5.41 -7.38
N ASP A 237 20.97 -5.88 -6.17
CA ASP A 237 19.76 -6.59 -5.84
C ASP A 237 18.65 -5.58 -5.50
N PHE A 238 17.41 -6.05 -5.44
CA PHE A 238 16.30 -5.19 -5.05
C PHE A 238 15.21 -5.90 -4.25
N VAL A 239 14.47 -5.08 -3.53
CA VAL A 239 13.28 -5.44 -2.76
C VAL A 239 12.11 -4.60 -3.27
N ILE A 240 10.94 -5.19 -3.40
CA ILE A 240 9.71 -4.45 -3.73
C ILE A 240 8.87 -4.32 -2.45
N ILE A 241 8.52 -3.09 -2.10
CA ILE A 241 7.58 -2.76 -1.02
C ILE A 241 6.30 -2.26 -1.67
N GLY A 242 5.22 -3.01 -1.57
CA GLY A 242 3.92 -2.59 -2.04
C GLY A 242 3.06 -2.07 -0.91
N TYR A 243 2.62 -0.81 -0.96
CA TYR A 243 1.70 -0.24 0.04
C TYR A 243 0.25 -0.34 -0.42
N SER A 244 -0.66 -0.81 0.44
CA SER A 244 -2.08 -0.90 0.10
C SER A 244 -2.28 -1.72 -1.18
N GLN A 245 -2.95 -1.18 -2.19
CA GLN A 245 -3.05 -1.78 -3.52
C GLN A 245 -1.69 -2.07 -4.20
N GLY A 246 -0.65 -1.31 -3.85
CA GLY A 246 0.71 -1.54 -4.33
C GLY A 246 1.25 -2.93 -3.98
N SER A 247 0.71 -3.60 -2.94
CA SER A 247 1.06 -5.00 -2.63
C SER A 247 0.62 -5.97 -3.71
N ALA A 248 -0.59 -5.81 -4.25
CA ALA A 248 -1.06 -6.64 -5.36
C ALA A 248 -0.19 -6.41 -6.62
N VAL A 249 0.20 -5.16 -6.87
CA VAL A 249 1.13 -4.84 -7.97
C VAL A 249 2.52 -5.45 -7.70
N ALA A 250 3.03 -5.44 -6.48
CA ALA A 250 4.31 -6.06 -6.13
C ALA A 250 4.31 -7.59 -6.34
N MET A 251 3.20 -8.25 -6.00
CA MET A 251 2.96 -9.66 -6.28
C MET A 251 2.91 -9.93 -7.80
N GLU A 252 2.20 -9.08 -8.54
CA GLU A 252 2.10 -9.17 -9.98
C GLU A 252 3.46 -8.96 -10.66
N ILE A 253 4.30 -8.04 -10.16
CA ILE A 253 5.69 -7.90 -10.64
C ILE A 253 6.43 -9.22 -10.48
N ALA A 254 6.44 -9.81 -9.28
CA ALA A 254 7.15 -11.08 -9.03
C ALA A 254 6.63 -12.23 -9.93
N SER A 255 5.31 -12.32 -10.09
CA SER A 255 4.64 -13.28 -10.98
C SER A 255 5.03 -13.09 -12.45
N GLN A 256 5.03 -11.85 -12.94
CA GLN A 256 5.42 -11.53 -14.32
C GLN A 256 6.91 -11.78 -14.57
N LEU A 257 7.79 -11.41 -13.64
CA LEU A 257 9.23 -11.69 -13.76
C LEU A 257 9.48 -13.20 -13.90
N LYS A 258 8.75 -14.03 -13.15
CA LYS A 258 8.78 -15.49 -13.30
C LYS A 258 8.21 -15.95 -14.65
N LYS A 259 7.00 -15.51 -14.98
CA LYS A 259 6.29 -15.89 -16.21
C LYS A 259 7.09 -15.58 -17.48
N TYR A 260 7.76 -14.44 -17.50
CA TYR A 260 8.56 -13.97 -18.63
C TYR A 260 10.05 -14.29 -18.53
N GLN A 261 10.47 -15.07 -17.51
CA GLN A 261 11.87 -15.43 -17.28
C GLN A 261 12.81 -14.21 -17.31
N SER A 262 12.37 -13.11 -16.70
CA SER A 262 13.12 -11.87 -16.71
C SER A 262 14.42 -12.02 -15.90
N PRO A 263 15.56 -11.50 -16.40
CA PRO A 263 16.81 -11.47 -15.63
C PRO A 263 16.70 -10.71 -14.30
N LEU A 264 15.71 -9.82 -14.16
CA LEU A 264 15.46 -9.13 -12.89
C LEU A 264 14.98 -10.07 -11.79
N LEU A 265 14.44 -11.26 -12.12
CA LEU A 265 13.99 -12.22 -11.11
C LEU A 265 15.13 -12.66 -10.18
N GLU A 266 16.35 -12.83 -10.72
CA GLU A 266 17.52 -13.23 -9.94
C GLU A 266 17.97 -12.16 -8.93
N LYS A 267 17.65 -10.89 -9.23
CA LYS A 267 17.97 -9.71 -8.41
C LYS A 267 16.89 -9.42 -7.36
N LEU A 268 15.66 -9.88 -7.56
CA LEU A 268 14.57 -9.72 -6.60
C LEU A 268 14.84 -10.61 -5.39
N LYS A 269 14.96 -10.01 -4.20
CA LYS A 269 15.22 -10.76 -2.94
C LYS A 269 14.02 -10.85 -2.03
N ALA A 270 13.16 -9.84 -2.07
CA ALA A 270 11.97 -9.84 -1.23
C ALA A 270 10.81 -9.04 -1.82
N VAL A 271 9.60 -9.46 -1.46
CA VAL A 271 8.35 -8.74 -1.70
C VAL A 271 7.71 -8.44 -0.35
N VAL A 272 7.41 -7.17 -0.09
CA VAL A 272 6.83 -6.72 1.17
C VAL A 272 5.40 -6.23 0.95
N SER A 273 4.45 -6.86 1.63
CA SER A 273 3.10 -6.34 1.82
C SER A 273 3.09 -5.36 2.98
N TYR A 274 2.99 -4.06 2.67
CA TYR A 274 2.99 -2.97 3.64
C TYR A 274 1.56 -2.42 3.78
N CYS A 275 0.82 -2.88 4.79
CA CYS A 275 -0.63 -2.69 4.91
C CYS A 275 -1.35 -3.07 3.60
N GLY A 276 -0.97 -4.20 3.02
CA GLY A 276 -1.35 -4.60 1.67
C GLY A 276 -2.73 -5.22 1.52
N THR A 277 -3.21 -5.36 0.29
CA THR A 277 -4.46 -6.07 -0.05
C THR A 277 -4.19 -7.44 -0.67
N VAL A 278 -3.36 -8.26 -0.02
CA VAL A 278 -2.89 -9.57 -0.56
C VAL A 278 -4.03 -10.52 -0.87
N TRP A 279 -5.07 -10.52 -0.03
CA TRP A 279 -6.32 -11.28 -0.21
C TRP A 279 -7.55 -10.38 -0.33
N GLY A 280 -7.35 -9.16 -0.84
CA GLY A 280 -8.39 -8.16 -1.01
C GLY A 280 -8.49 -7.17 0.16
N SER A 281 -9.53 -6.34 0.12
CA SER A 281 -9.84 -5.28 1.09
C SER A 281 -11.29 -5.42 1.53
N ASP A 282 -11.50 -5.46 2.85
CA ASP A 282 -12.83 -5.54 3.44
C ASP A 282 -13.68 -4.32 3.04
N LEU A 283 -13.02 -3.15 2.98
CA LEU A 283 -13.66 -1.95 2.49
C LEU A 283 -14.09 -2.06 1.02
N ALA A 284 -13.24 -2.63 0.15
CA ALA A 284 -13.59 -2.83 -1.25
C ALA A 284 -14.78 -3.78 -1.40
N ASP A 285 -14.83 -4.89 -0.66
CA ASP A 285 -16.00 -5.78 -0.67
C ASP A 285 -17.29 -5.01 -0.32
N VAL A 286 -17.25 -4.15 0.70
CA VAL A 286 -18.39 -3.31 1.09
C VAL A 286 -18.82 -2.35 -0.03
N LEU A 287 -17.88 -1.80 -0.81
CA LEU A 287 -18.20 -0.91 -1.94
C LEU A 287 -19.00 -1.62 -3.04
N PHE A 288 -18.83 -2.93 -3.17
CA PHE A 288 -19.42 -3.76 -4.22
C PHE A 288 -20.54 -4.69 -3.73
N LEU A 289 -21.02 -4.53 -2.48
CA LEU A 289 -22.22 -5.21 -2.01
C LEU A 289 -23.45 -4.80 -2.85
N ASP A 290 -24.04 -5.77 -3.55
CA ASP A 290 -25.15 -5.53 -4.50
C ASP A 290 -26.54 -5.42 -3.86
N HIS A 291 -26.64 -5.33 -2.53
CA HIS A 291 -27.93 -5.29 -1.84
C HIS A 291 -28.58 -3.88 -1.88
N GLU A 292 -29.86 -3.83 -2.30
CA GLU A 292 -30.68 -2.60 -2.32
C GLU A 292 -31.33 -2.25 -0.98
N SER A 293 -30.97 -2.96 0.09
CA SER A 293 -31.53 -2.71 1.42
C SER A 293 -30.92 -1.48 2.07
N THR A 294 -31.68 -0.87 2.98
CA THR A 294 -31.21 0.18 3.89
C THR A 294 -30.03 -0.26 4.77
N SER A 295 -29.72 -1.56 4.81
CA SER A 295 -28.57 -2.14 5.52
C SER A 295 -27.23 -2.00 4.79
N THR A 296 -27.22 -1.64 3.50
CA THR A 296 -25.96 -1.36 2.78
C THR A 296 -25.33 -0.09 3.34
N PRO A 297 -24.05 -0.13 3.77
CA PRO A 297 -23.36 1.05 4.27
C PRO A 297 -23.41 2.22 3.27
N LEU A 298 -23.49 3.45 3.77
CA LEU A 298 -23.59 4.66 2.93
C LEU A 298 -22.54 4.68 1.83
N MET A 299 -21.32 4.23 2.12
CA MET A 299 -20.22 4.19 1.16
C MET A 299 -20.48 3.26 -0.02
N GLY A 300 -21.07 2.08 0.19
CA GLY A 300 -21.49 1.18 -0.89
C GLY A 300 -22.58 1.79 -1.76
N ARG A 301 -23.56 2.48 -1.14
CA ARG A 301 -24.61 3.21 -1.89
C ARG A 301 -24.02 4.34 -2.74
N GLN A 302 -23.12 5.14 -2.18
CA GLN A 302 -22.41 6.20 -2.89
C GLN A 302 -21.64 5.64 -4.08
N PHE A 303 -20.95 4.52 -3.90
CA PHE A 303 -20.16 3.89 -4.97
C PHE A 303 -21.05 3.30 -6.07
N LYS A 304 -22.15 2.63 -5.72
CA LYS A 304 -23.16 2.15 -6.70
C LYS A 304 -23.75 3.31 -7.50
N ALA A 305 -24.14 4.40 -6.84
CA ALA A 305 -24.63 5.60 -7.50
C ALA A 305 -23.57 6.26 -8.40
N PHE A 306 -22.30 6.25 -7.98
CA PHE A 306 -21.18 6.72 -8.81
C PHE A 306 -21.03 5.86 -10.07
N ARG A 307 -21.06 4.53 -9.94
CA ARG A 307 -21.05 3.61 -11.11
C ARG A 307 -22.19 3.90 -12.08
N GLN A 308 -23.39 4.10 -11.55
CA GLN A 308 -24.56 4.47 -12.37
C GLN A 308 -24.38 5.82 -13.06
N LEU A 309 -23.87 6.84 -12.34
CA LEU A 309 -23.55 8.15 -12.91
C LEU A 309 -22.60 7.99 -14.11
N ILE A 310 -21.45 7.32 -13.90
CA ILE A 310 -20.42 7.13 -14.92
C ILE A 310 -20.96 6.37 -16.15
N ASN A 311 -21.71 5.30 -15.93
CA ASN A 311 -22.30 4.51 -17.02
C ASN A 311 -23.30 5.32 -17.85
N ASN A 312 -24.03 6.24 -17.20
CA ASN A 312 -25.08 7.04 -17.82
C ASN A 312 -24.60 8.40 -18.36
N LEU A 313 -23.30 8.71 -18.30
CA LEU A 313 -22.76 9.94 -18.92
C LEU A 313 -22.90 9.88 -20.45
N GLU A 314 -23.56 10.89 -21.02
CA GLU A 314 -23.55 11.11 -22.46
C GLU A 314 -22.20 11.68 -22.90
N THR A 315 -21.52 10.99 -23.80
CA THR A 315 -20.14 11.32 -24.21
C THR A 315 -20.02 11.74 -25.68
N GLU A 316 -21.12 11.74 -26.43
CA GLU A 316 -21.15 12.15 -27.84
C GLU A 316 -22.41 12.94 -28.19
N VAL A 317 -22.29 13.86 -29.15
CA VAL A 317 -23.41 14.62 -29.72
C VAL A 317 -23.99 13.84 -30.88
N LYS A 318 -25.25 13.40 -30.77
CA LYS A 318 -25.94 12.73 -31.88
C LYS A 318 -26.39 13.72 -32.97
N ASN A 319 -26.80 14.93 -32.59
CA ASN A 319 -27.09 16.07 -33.48
C ASN A 319 -27.05 17.40 -32.69
N PRO A 320 -27.05 18.58 -33.35
CA PRO A 320 -26.93 19.88 -32.67
C PRO A 320 -28.03 20.20 -31.65
N LEU A 321 -29.25 19.72 -31.85
CA LEU A 321 -30.37 19.94 -30.90
C LEU A 321 -30.21 19.06 -29.65
N ASP A 322 -29.65 17.87 -29.81
CA ASP A 322 -29.37 16.95 -28.71
C ASP A 322 -28.17 17.38 -27.87
N PHE A 323 -27.32 18.30 -28.37
CA PHE A 323 -26.23 18.90 -27.58
C PHE A 323 -26.75 19.46 -26.25
N PHE A 324 -27.78 20.31 -26.31
CA PHE A 324 -28.34 20.94 -25.12
C PHE A 324 -28.99 19.91 -24.19
N ARG A 325 -29.72 18.94 -24.76
CA ARG A 325 -30.38 17.89 -23.98
C ARG A 325 -29.37 17.04 -23.22
N GLY A 326 -28.30 16.61 -23.87
CA GLY A 326 -27.25 15.81 -23.25
C GLY A 326 -26.45 16.60 -22.21
N TYR A 327 -26.14 17.87 -22.48
CA TYR A 327 -25.58 18.78 -21.48
C TYR A 327 -26.45 18.88 -20.23
N TYR A 328 -27.74 19.20 -20.37
CA TYR A 328 -28.65 19.32 -19.23
C TYR A 328 -28.85 17.99 -18.50
N ARG A 329 -28.87 16.86 -19.21
CA ARG A 329 -28.97 15.53 -18.59
C ARG A 329 -27.73 15.21 -17.77
N ASN A 330 -26.52 15.36 -18.33
CA ASN A 330 -25.28 15.14 -17.58
C ASN A 330 -25.18 16.07 -16.38
N LYS A 331 -25.48 17.36 -16.56
CA LYS A 331 -25.50 18.34 -15.46
C LYS A 331 -26.48 17.93 -14.36
N LYS A 332 -27.69 17.54 -14.72
CA LYS A 332 -28.70 17.05 -13.76
C LYS A 332 -28.20 15.83 -13.01
N ASN A 333 -27.61 14.85 -13.70
CA ASN A 333 -27.12 13.62 -13.08
C ASN A 333 -25.94 13.89 -12.13
N ILE A 334 -24.99 14.74 -12.54
CA ILE A 334 -23.84 15.12 -11.70
C ILE A 334 -24.28 15.89 -10.46
N LEU A 335 -25.14 16.91 -10.62
CA LEU A 335 -25.64 17.69 -9.48
C LEU A 335 -26.54 16.85 -8.56
N GLY A 336 -27.36 15.97 -9.14
CA GLY A 336 -28.15 14.99 -8.39
C GLY A 336 -27.26 14.09 -7.53
N PHE A 337 -26.18 13.56 -8.09
CA PHE A 337 -25.21 12.76 -7.35
C PHE A 337 -24.58 13.53 -6.18
N ILE A 338 -24.11 14.77 -6.43
CA ILE A 338 -23.50 15.62 -5.41
C ILE A 338 -24.50 15.90 -4.26
N HIS A 339 -25.73 16.24 -4.60
CA HIS A 339 -26.74 16.60 -3.60
C HIS A 339 -27.22 15.39 -2.81
N GLU A 340 -27.62 14.31 -3.49
CA GLU A 340 -28.27 13.15 -2.89
C GLU A 340 -27.28 12.24 -2.16
N TYR A 341 -26.10 12.01 -2.73
CA TYR A 341 -25.14 11.02 -2.22
C TYR A 341 -23.98 11.62 -1.47
N LEU A 342 -23.56 12.86 -1.78
CA LEU A 342 -22.48 13.54 -1.06
C LEU A 342 -22.97 14.55 -0.03
N SER A 343 -24.28 14.84 -0.03
CA SER A 343 -24.92 15.85 0.83
C SER A 343 -24.18 17.19 0.80
N ASP A 344 -23.78 17.62 -0.41
CA ASP A 344 -22.95 18.79 -0.64
C ASP A 344 -23.52 19.68 -1.76
N THR A 345 -22.82 20.78 -2.05
CA THR A 345 -23.11 21.69 -3.16
C THR A 345 -21.99 21.68 -4.19
N GLU A 346 -22.26 22.16 -5.40
CA GLU A 346 -21.21 22.33 -6.42
C GLU A 346 -20.03 23.17 -5.90
N GLU A 347 -20.33 24.31 -5.29
CA GLU A 347 -19.32 25.21 -4.74
C GLU A 347 -18.59 24.57 -3.56
N GLY A 348 -19.30 23.82 -2.71
CA GLY A 348 -18.71 23.05 -1.62
C GLY A 348 -17.70 22.02 -2.11
N ILE A 349 -18.01 21.31 -3.21
CA ILE A 349 -17.08 20.36 -3.84
C ILE A 349 -15.89 21.06 -4.52
N LYS A 350 -16.12 22.19 -5.21
CA LYS A 350 -15.05 22.96 -5.88
C LYS A 350 -14.07 23.58 -4.90
N THR A 351 -14.59 24.16 -3.81
CA THR A 351 -13.82 24.86 -2.77
C THR A 351 -13.36 23.95 -1.64
N ALA A 352 -13.81 22.70 -1.62
CA ALA A 352 -13.29 21.68 -0.72
C ALA A 352 -11.77 21.72 -0.82
N LYS A 353 -11.14 22.21 0.25
CA LYS A 353 -9.70 21.99 0.45
C LYS A 353 -9.49 20.49 0.30
N ALA A 354 -8.44 20.09 -0.39
CA ALA A 354 -8.00 18.71 -0.38
C ALA A 354 -7.66 18.35 1.07
N LYS A 355 -8.68 17.90 1.81
CA LYS A 355 -8.57 17.33 3.13
C LYS A 355 -8.64 15.84 2.91
N ALA A 356 -7.63 15.17 3.42
CA ALA A 356 -7.30 13.82 3.02
C ALA A 356 -8.26 12.85 3.75
N SER A 357 -9.30 12.38 3.04
CA SER A 357 -10.36 11.52 3.57
C SER A 357 -10.97 10.68 2.42
N VAL A 358 -11.41 9.44 2.66
CA VAL A 358 -12.14 8.53 1.77
C VAL A 358 -13.60 8.92 1.56
N VAL A 359 -14.28 9.54 2.53
CA VAL A 359 -15.51 10.30 2.22
C VAL A 359 -15.17 11.43 1.25
N TYR A 360 -13.94 11.96 1.34
CA TYR A 360 -13.36 12.81 0.32
C TYR A 360 -12.83 12.06 -0.92
N LEU A 361 -12.76 10.73 -1.02
CA LEU A 361 -12.36 10.07 -2.27
C LEU A 361 -13.43 10.32 -3.34
N MET A 362 -14.71 10.10 -3.02
CA MET A 362 -15.80 10.44 -3.94
C MET A 362 -15.92 11.95 -4.14
N LYS A 363 -15.75 12.77 -3.08
CA LYS A 363 -15.71 14.24 -3.24
C LYS A 363 -14.52 14.72 -4.06
N MET A 364 -13.37 14.04 -3.99
CA MET A 364 -12.15 14.35 -4.74
C MET A 364 -12.30 13.93 -6.19
N VAL A 365 -12.88 12.75 -6.44
CA VAL A 365 -13.29 12.31 -7.79
C VAL A 365 -14.24 13.34 -8.40
N MET A 366 -15.27 13.77 -7.66
CA MET A 366 -16.19 14.80 -8.13
C MET A 366 -15.52 16.17 -8.25
N ARG A 367 -14.60 16.54 -7.37
CA ARG A 367 -13.82 17.76 -7.49
C ARG A 367 -12.96 17.73 -8.75
N MET A 368 -12.33 16.60 -9.08
CA MET A 368 -11.61 16.43 -10.34
C MET A 368 -12.56 16.54 -11.54
N ALA A 369 -13.76 15.94 -11.46
CA ALA A 369 -14.79 16.13 -12.46
C ALA A 369 -15.10 17.63 -12.69
N LEU A 370 -15.35 18.38 -11.62
CA LEU A 370 -15.76 19.77 -11.68
C LEU A 370 -14.62 20.73 -12.05
N VAL A 371 -13.42 20.53 -11.50
CA VAL A 371 -12.30 21.47 -11.60
C VAL A 371 -11.36 21.11 -12.74
N GLU A 372 -10.94 19.83 -12.82
CA GLU A 372 -9.96 19.38 -13.80
C GLU A 372 -10.60 19.07 -15.15
N PHE A 373 -11.75 18.38 -15.13
CA PHE A 373 -12.47 18.04 -16.35
C PHE A 373 -13.52 19.07 -16.72
N LYS A 374 -13.79 20.07 -15.88
CA LYS A 374 -14.79 21.12 -16.18
C LYS A 374 -16.14 20.51 -16.60
N ALA A 375 -16.56 19.48 -15.87
CA ALA A 375 -17.70 18.62 -16.21
C ALA A 375 -19.05 19.36 -16.31
N LEU A 376 -19.15 20.54 -15.71
CA LEU A 376 -20.36 21.38 -15.72
C LEU A 376 -20.22 22.64 -16.60
N ASP A 377 -19.06 22.86 -17.21
CA ASP A 377 -18.85 24.03 -18.07
C ASP A 377 -19.62 23.84 -19.39
N PHE A 378 -20.46 24.82 -19.71
CA PHE A 378 -21.13 24.86 -21.00
C PHE A 378 -20.15 25.30 -22.09
N GLY A 379 -20.00 24.49 -23.14
CA GLY A 379 -19.18 24.88 -24.30
C GLY A 379 -18.84 23.73 -25.24
N LEU A 380 -18.11 24.06 -26.31
CA LEU A 380 -17.74 23.13 -27.40
C LEU A 380 -17.03 21.86 -26.92
N PHE A 381 -16.36 21.91 -25.77
CA PHE A 381 -15.60 20.80 -25.21
C PHE A 381 -16.39 19.93 -24.22
N HIS A 382 -17.68 20.19 -23.98
CA HIS A 382 -18.47 19.46 -22.98
C HIS A 382 -18.37 17.95 -23.13
N TYR A 383 -18.61 17.41 -24.33
CA TYR A 383 -18.61 15.97 -24.56
C TYR A 383 -17.21 15.34 -24.47
N GLU A 384 -16.15 16.08 -24.85
CA GLU A 384 -14.77 15.64 -24.62
C GLU A 384 -14.41 15.61 -23.14
N ASN A 385 -14.91 16.57 -22.35
CA ASN A 385 -14.81 16.57 -20.90
C ASN A 385 -15.55 15.38 -20.27
N MET A 386 -16.74 15.04 -20.79
CA MET A 386 -17.50 13.85 -20.38
C MET A 386 -16.77 12.55 -20.70
N LYS A 387 -16.10 12.45 -21.87
CA LYS A 387 -15.26 11.30 -22.20
C LYS A 387 -14.12 11.12 -21.20
N LYS A 388 -13.44 12.21 -20.82
CA LYS A 388 -12.38 12.18 -19.80
C LYS A 388 -12.91 11.75 -18.44
N LEU A 389 -14.03 12.33 -18.00
CA LEU A 389 -14.69 11.95 -16.75
C LEU A 389 -15.11 10.47 -16.76
N LYS A 390 -15.72 10.00 -17.85
CA LYS A 390 -16.14 8.61 -17.99
C LYS A 390 -14.95 7.66 -17.91
N LYS A 391 -13.89 7.92 -18.69
CA LYS A 391 -12.65 7.14 -18.66
C LYS A 391 -12.00 7.12 -17.28
N PHE A 392 -11.94 8.28 -16.61
CA PHE A 392 -11.43 8.36 -15.25
C PHE A 392 -12.28 7.56 -14.26
N GLY A 393 -13.61 7.72 -14.32
CA GLY A 393 -14.55 7.01 -13.45
C GLY A 393 -14.50 5.49 -13.66
N GLU A 394 -14.44 5.03 -14.90
CA GLU A 394 -14.26 3.62 -15.25
C GLU A 394 -12.95 3.05 -14.68
N ALA A 395 -11.86 3.82 -14.75
CA ALA A 395 -10.58 3.42 -14.15
C ALA A 395 -10.66 3.35 -12.62
N VAL A 396 -11.30 4.33 -11.95
CA VAL A 396 -11.53 4.29 -10.49
C VAL A 396 -12.35 3.05 -10.09
N ILE A 397 -13.40 2.74 -10.86
CA ILE A 397 -14.27 1.57 -10.61
C ILE A 397 -13.47 0.28 -10.78
N ALA A 398 -12.71 0.15 -11.87
CA ALA A 398 -11.87 -1.01 -12.12
C ALA A 398 -10.80 -1.18 -11.03
N GLY A 399 -10.08 -0.11 -10.69
CA GLY A 399 -9.06 -0.11 -9.64
C GLY A 399 -9.60 -0.51 -8.27
N ALA A 400 -10.81 -0.08 -7.90
CA ALA A 400 -11.46 -0.51 -6.66
C ALA A 400 -11.96 -1.96 -6.74
N SER A 401 -12.46 -2.40 -7.90
CA SER A 401 -12.92 -3.78 -8.10
C SER A 401 -11.79 -4.79 -8.01
N GLU A 402 -10.57 -4.44 -8.43
CA GLU A 402 -9.39 -5.31 -8.30
C GLU A 402 -8.96 -5.51 -6.84
N LEU A 403 -9.51 -4.74 -5.90
CA LEU A 403 -9.23 -4.86 -4.47
C LEU A 403 -10.22 -5.78 -3.74
N THR A 404 -11.26 -6.28 -4.39
CA THR A 404 -12.20 -7.20 -3.72
C THR A 404 -11.53 -8.53 -3.42
N THR A 405 -12.05 -9.23 -2.42
CA THR A 405 -11.61 -10.60 -2.07
C THR A 405 -11.75 -11.53 -3.25
N GLU A 406 -12.88 -11.45 -3.97
CA GLU A 406 -13.13 -12.25 -5.16
C GLU A 406 -12.06 -12.02 -6.23
N SER A 407 -11.72 -10.75 -6.51
CA SER A 407 -10.71 -10.42 -7.52
C SER A 407 -9.32 -10.93 -7.13
N MET A 408 -8.92 -10.71 -5.88
CA MET A 408 -7.61 -11.15 -5.39
C MET A 408 -7.51 -12.67 -5.24
N GLU A 409 -8.58 -13.35 -4.84
CA GLU A 409 -8.63 -14.82 -4.87
C GLU A 409 -8.47 -15.34 -6.30
N ASN A 410 -9.18 -14.76 -7.26
CA ASN A 410 -9.02 -15.11 -8.67
C ASN A 410 -7.59 -14.83 -9.17
N TRP A 411 -6.96 -13.76 -8.70
CA TRP A 411 -5.55 -13.51 -8.97
C TRP A 411 -4.68 -14.69 -8.48
N HIS A 412 -4.85 -15.12 -7.22
CA HIS A 412 -4.11 -16.28 -6.67
C HIS A 412 -4.40 -17.58 -7.44
N ARG A 413 -5.62 -17.79 -7.92
CA ARG A 413 -5.99 -18.95 -8.77
C ARG A 413 -5.22 -19.01 -10.08
N THR A 414 -4.88 -17.85 -10.65
CA THR A 414 -4.40 -17.72 -12.03
C THR A 414 -2.93 -17.34 -12.15
N HIS A 415 -2.29 -16.92 -11.07
CA HIS A 415 -0.90 -16.47 -11.03
C HIS A 415 -0.05 -17.36 -10.14
N ILE A 416 1.27 -17.37 -10.37
CA ILE A 416 2.22 -18.13 -9.57
C ILE A 416 3.31 -17.20 -9.05
N LEU A 417 3.39 -17.06 -7.73
CA LEU A 417 4.49 -16.42 -7.05
C LEU A 417 5.77 -17.28 -7.16
N PRO A 418 6.93 -16.69 -7.50
CA PRO A 418 8.21 -17.38 -7.38
C PRO A 418 8.51 -17.71 -5.91
N HIS A 419 9.15 -18.85 -5.68
CA HIS A 419 9.44 -19.36 -4.33
C HIS A 419 10.93 -19.55 -4.07
N GLU A 420 11.73 -19.55 -5.13
CA GLU A 420 13.19 -19.73 -5.07
C GLU A 420 13.83 -18.38 -4.79
N ASN A 421 14.61 -18.29 -3.70
CA ASN A 421 15.43 -17.13 -3.34
C ASN A 421 14.67 -15.80 -3.14
N ILE A 422 13.34 -15.84 -3.01
CA ILE A 422 12.48 -14.68 -2.75
C ILE A 422 11.70 -14.93 -1.47
N HIS A 423 11.82 -13.98 -0.54
CA HIS A 423 11.10 -14.01 0.73
C HIS A 423 9.96 -13.00 0.74
N TYR A 424 8.79 -13.40 1.27
CA TYR A 424 7.60 -12.56 1.33
C TYR A 424 7.40 -12.04 2.75
N TYR A 425 7.46 -10.72 2.94
CA TYR A 425 7.29 -10.11 4.26
C TYR A 425 5.95 -9.39 4.35
N ASN A 426 5.36 -9.36 5.55
CA ASN A 426 4.16 -8.57 5.78
C ASN A 426 4.25 -7.73 7.06
N LEU A 427 3.80 -6.49 6.94
CA LEU A 427 3.47 -5.57 8.02
C LEU A 427 2.02 -5.14 7.86
N SER A 428 1.24 -5.21 8.92
CA SER A 428 -0.17 -4.79 8.92
C SER A 428 -0.35 -3.53 9.76
N GLY A 429 -1.33 -2.70 9.43
CA GLY A 429 -1.86 -1.74 10.37
C GLY A 429 -2.91 -2.39 11.26
N VAL A 430 -3.08 -1.86 12.47
CA VAL A 430 -4.25 -2.09 13.31
C VAL A 430 -4.65 -0.75 13.91
N SER A 431 -5.83 -0.27 13.52
CA SER A 431 -6.44 0.90 14.12
C SER A 431 -6.75 0.59 15.59
N GLY A 432 -6.42 1.53 16.49
CA GLY A 432 -6.77 1.38 17.90
C GLY A 432 -8.28 1.25 18.10
N ASP A 433 -8.71 0.41 19.04
CA ASP A 433 -10.14 0.25 19.37
C ASP A 433 -10.70 1.58 19.89
N ILE A 434 -11.81 2.05 19.31
CA ILE A 434 -12.40 3.34 19.64
C ILE A 434 -13.18 3.33 20.97
N ASN A 435 -13.41 2.14 21.53
CA ASN A 435 -13.93 1.99 22.89
C ASN A 435 -12.84 2.17 23.96
N VAL A 436 -11.60 2.42 23.54
CA VAL A 436 -10.51 2.79 24.44
C VAL A 436 -10.82 4.16 25.04
N ASP A 437 -10.60 4.27 26.35
CA ASP A 437 -10.71 5.51 27.10
C ASP A 437 -10.01 6.64 26.33
N LYS A 438 -10.72 7.75 26.04
CA LYS A 438 -10.11 8.87 25.29
C LYS A 438 -8.90 9.43 26.03
N GLU A 439 -8.85 9.32 27.36
CA GLU A 439 -7.67 9.69 28.15
C GLU A 439 -6.45 8.82 27.80
N TYR A 440 -6.67 7.57 27.40
CA TYR A 440 -5.61 6.62 27.09
C TYR A 440 -4.90 6.88 25.76
N LEU A 441 -5.57 7.53 24.79
CA LEU A 441 -5.01 7.88 23.47
C LEU A 441 -4.57 9.34 23.36
N LYS A 442 -4.95 10.21 24.30
CA LYS A 442 -4.78 11.66 24.24
C LYS A 442 -3.32 12.13 24.05
N ASP A 443 -2.35 11.36 24.53
CA ASP A 443 -0.92 11.69 24.44
C ASP A 443 -0.12 10.68 23.59
N SER A 444 -0.81 9.80 22.84
CA SER A 444 -0.16 8.71 22.11
C SER A 444 0.36 9.17 20.74
N LEU A 445 1.64 8.98 20.49
CA LEU A 445 2.25 9.15 19.14
C LEU A 445 1.99 7.96 18.20
N ALA A 446 1.22 6.97 18.68
CA ALA A 446 0.82 5.75 18.00
C ALA A 446 -0.71 5.55 18.09
N GLY A 447 -1.33 5.07 17.03
CA GLY A 447 -2.78 4.85 16.93
C GLY A 447 -3.47 5.87 16.03
N MET A 448 -4.81 5.86 16.04
CA MET A 448 -5.60 6.93 15.41
C MET A 448 -5.50 8.16 16.31
N ASP A 449 -5.03 9.28 15.73
CA ASP A 449 -5.11 10.57 16.40
C ASP A 449 -6.58 10.95 16.53
N LEU A 450 -7.09 11.02 17.76
CA LEU A 450 -8.49 11.32 18.04
C LEU A 450 -8.89 12.75 17.62
N GLU A 451 -7.90 13.63 17.45
CA GLU A 451 -8.08 15.01 17.04
C GLU A 451 -7.83 15.22 15.54
N SER A 452 -7.45 14.17 14.81
CA SER A 452 -7.20 14.29 13.38
C SER A 452 -8.48 14.57 12.61
N VAL A 453 -8.34 15.33 11.53
CA VAL A 453 -9.47 15.69 10.66
C VAL A 453 -10.10 14.47 9.99
N ASP A 454 -9.35 13.38 9.84
CA ASP A 454 -9.80 12.14 9.23
C ASP A 454 -10.27 11.07 10.24
N TYR A 455 -10.17 11.33 11.56
CA TYR A 455 -10.52 10.40 12.63
C TYR A 455 -11.92 9.80 12.47
N GLU A 456 -12.95 10.65 12.41
CA GLU A 456 -14.36 10.24 12.30
C GLU A 456 -14.59 9.34 11.08
N MET A 457 -13.87 9.60 9.99
CA MET A 457 -13.98 8.80 8.80
C MET A 457 -13.30 7.44 8.96
N LEU A 458 -12.07 7.39 9.47
CA LEU A 458 -11.36 6.13 9.72
C LEU A 458 -12.11 5.27 10.73
N LEU A 459 -12.71 5.88 11.75
CA LEU A 459 -13.63 5.27 12.71
C LEU A 459 -14.84 4.67 12.01
N ASN A 460 -15.52 5.44 11.17
CA ASN A 460 -16.70 4.95 10.45
C ASN A 460 -16.35 3.75 9.55
N GLN A 461 -15.20 3.78 8.88
CA GLN A 461 -14.75 2.66 8.07
C GLN A 461 -14.40 1.43 8.91
N PHE A 462 -13.69 1.63 10.02
CA PHE A 462 -13.41 0.57 10.99
C PHE A 462 -14.69 -0.12 11.44
N ASN A 463 -15.70 0.65 11.86
CA ASN A 463 -16.98 0.13 12.33
C ASN A 463 -17.74 -0.60 11.23
N ILE A 464 -17.71 -0.09 9.99
CA ILE A 464 -18.29 -0.77 8.83
C ILE A 464 -17.64 -2.14 8.65
N ILE A 465 -16.31 -2.22 8.61
CA ILE A 465 -15.58 -3.48 8.45
C ILE A 465 -15.87 -4.42 9.61
N TYR A 466 -15.81 -3.93 10.86
CA TYR A 466 -16.08 -4.73 12.05
C TYR A 466 -17.51 -5.30 12.04
N ASN A 467 -18.51 -4.47 11.72
CA ASN A 467 -19.91 -4.92 11.66
C ASN A 467 -20.16 -5.93 10.54
N GLN A 468 -19.40 -5.88 9.45
CA GLN A 468 -19.56 -6.79 8.31
C GLN A 468 -18.79 -8.11 8.48
N THR A 469 -17.62 -8.06 9.12
CA THR A 469 -16.68 -9.21 9.19
C THR A 469 -16.60 -9.83 10.58
N GLY A 470 -17.02 -9.12 11.63
CA GLY A 470 -16.78 -9.50 13.02
C GLY A 470 -15.32 -9.34 13.48
N VAL A 471 -14.42 -8.83 12.63
CA VAL A 471 -12.98 -8.77 12.94
C VAL A 471 -12.54 -7.36 13.34
N ALA A 472 -12.17 -7.21 14.62
CA ALA A 472 -11.73 -5.94 15.20
C ALA A 472 -10.29 -5.58 14.86
N LEU A 473 -9.48 -6.53 14.40
CA LEU A 473 -8.09 -6.29 13.98
C LEU A 473 -8.03 -5.80 12.52
N ASN A 474 -8.41 -4.54 12.30
CA ASN A 474 -8.35 -3.90 10.98
C ASN A 474 -7.78 -2.49 11.06
N ASP A 475 -7.25 -2.00 9.93
CA ASP A 475 -6.63 -0.68 9.81
C ASP A 475 -7.56 0.39 9.22
N SER A 476 -8.88 0.17 9.33
CA SER A 476 -9.95 0.93 8.68
C SER A 476 -10.10 0.71 7.17
N GLN A 477 -9.29 -0.14 6.53
CA GLN A 477 -9.48 -0.50 5.11
C GLN A 477 -9.31 -2.00 4.84
N VAL A 478 -8.41 -2.62 5.59
CA VAL A 478 -8.02 -4.01 5.45
C VAL A 478 -7.84 -4.60 6.85
N THR A 479 -8.37 -5.79 7.02
CA THR A 479 -8.12 -6.61 8.20
C THR A 479 -6.70 -7.19 8.17
N ILE A 480 -6.08 -7.37 9.34
CA ILE A 480 -4.71 -7.91 9.49
C ILE A 480 -4.50 -9.15 8.62
N GLN A 481 -5.52 -9.98 8.56
CA GLN A 481 -5.51 -11.27 7.92
C GLN A 481 -5.49 -11.21 6.39
N ARG A 482 -6.06 -10.17 5.77
CA ARG A 482 -6.04 -9.97 4.30
C ARG A 482 -4.78 -9.29 3.82
N THR A 483 -4.03 -8.66 4.72
CA THR A 483 -2.71 -8.11 4.40
C THR A 483 -1.62 -9.18 4.33
N ARG A 484 -1.83 -10.33 5.00
CA ARG A 484 -0.84 -11.39 5.16
C ARG A 484 -0.74 -12.30 3.94
N PHE A 485 0.46 -12.78 3.69
CA PHE A 485 0.69 -13.90 2.78
C PHE A 485 0.38 -15.22 3.49
N TRP A 486 -0.44 -16.06 2.85
CA TRP A 486 -0.87 -17.37 3.36
C TRP A 486 -0.50 -18.44 2.34
N PRO A 487 0.73 -18.99 2.38
CA PRO A 487 1.18 -20.00 1.42
C PRO A 487 0.26 -21.21 1.36
N GLU A 488 -0.30 -21.62 2.51
CA GLU A 488 -1.24 -22.73 2.63
C GLU A 488 -2.52 -22.43 1.83
N LEU A 489 -3.10 -21.24 2.03
CA LEU A 489 -4.29 -20.81 1.28
C LEU A 489 -3.99 -20.63 -0.21
N SER A 490 -2.81 -20.10 -0.56
CA SER A 490 -2.39 -19.98 -1.96
C SER A 490 -2.32 -21.34 -2.65
N VAL A 491 -1.82 -22.39 -1.97
CA VAL A 491 -1.80 -23.76 -2.48
C VAL A 491 -3.20 -24.36 -2.59
N LEU A 492 -4.07 -24.12 -1.60
CA LEU A 492 -5.46 -24.60 -1.64
C LEU A 492 -6.23 -24.00 -2.83
N VAL A 493 -6.03 -22.70 -3.09
CA VAL A 493 -6.71 -21.95 -4.15
C VAL A 493 -6.07 -22.22 -5.53
N ASN A 494 -4.76 -22.46 -5.57
CA ASN A 494 -4.00 -22.81 -6.77
C ASN A 494 -3.01 -23.95 -6.49
N PRO A 495 -3.37 -25.22 -6.77
CA PRO A 495 -2.49 -26.36 -6.53
C PRO A 495 -1.16 -26.34 -7.31
N SER A 496 -1.02 -25.48 -8.32
CA SER A 496 0.24 -25.29 -9.05
C SER A 496 1.20 -24.30 -8.38
N GLN A 497 0.73 -23.56 -7.37
CA GLN A 497 1.57 -22.66 -6.58
C GLN A 497 2.49 -23.50 -5.67
N PRO A 498 3.82 -23.43 -5.81
CA PRO A 498 4.71 -23.99 -4.81
C PRO A 498 4.60 -23.22 -3.50
N ILE A 499 4.82 -23.90 -2.37
CA ILE A 499 4.96 -23.22 -1.06
C ILE A 499 6.13 -22.25 -1.15
N TYR A 500 5.88 -21.00 -0.76
CA TYR A 500 6.87 -19.92 -0.74
C TYR A 500 7.13 -19.47 0.70
N GLN A 501 8.31 -18.90 0.93
CA GLN A 501 8.72 -18.43 2.26
C GLN A 501 8.04 -17.13 2.60
N THR A 502 7.42 -17.07 3.78
CA THR A 502 6.74 -15.88 4.27
C THR A 502 7.11 -15.59 5.72
N THR A 503 7.16 -14.32 6.09
CA THR A 503 7.27 -13.88 7.47
C THR A 503 6.31 -12.73 7.75
N PHE A 504 5.49 -12.92 8.77
CA PHE A 504 4.73 -11.82 9.34
C PHE A 504 5.60 -11.08 10.36
N LEU A 505 5.99 -9.85 10.04
CA LEU A 505 6.88 -9.02 10.87
C LEU A 505 6.13 -8.31 12.00
N GLY A 506 4.80 -8.15 11.88
CA GLY A 506 3.96 -7.68 12.99
C GLY A 506 2.85 -6.74 12.57
N ALA A 507 2.08 -6.31 13.57
CA ALA A 507 1.05 -5.29 13.43
C ALA A 507 1.55 -3.96 14.02
N LEU A 508 1.39 -2.89 13.25
CA LEU A 508 1.72 -1.54 13.62
C LEU A 508 0.47 -0.90 14.23
N GLY A 509 0.60 -0.27 15.40
CA GLY A 509 -0.51 0.45 16.01
C GLY A 509 -0.72 1.79 15.30
N THR A 510 -1.26 1.73 14.10
CA THR A 510 -1.66 2.87 13.26
C THR A 510 -2.72 2.38 12.27
N HIS A 511 -3.56 3.30 11.79
CA HIS A 511 -4.49 3.04 10.69
C HIS A 511 -3.75 2.98 9.34
N HIS A 512 -4.49 2.55 8.30
CA HIS A 512 -3.96 2.27 6.96
C HIS A 512 -3.11 3.40 6.39
N TRP A 513 -3.55 4.64 6.59
CA TRP A 513 -2.90 5.83 6.03
C TRP A 513 -1.76 6.35 6.88
N GLY A 514 -1.85 6.26 8.20
CA GLY A 514 -0.86 6.81 9.11
C GLY A 514 0.50 6.14 8.96
N VAL A 515 0.53 4.90 8.47
CA VAL A 515 1.76 4.14 8.20
C VAL A 515 2.59 4.74 7.06
N THR A 516 1.99 5.54 6.17
CA THR A 516 2.62 6.00 4.92
C THR A 516 2.62 7.52 4.80
N PHE A 517 1.58 8.20 5.25
CA PHE A 517 1.41 9.64 5.04
C PHE A 517 1.53 10.42 6.34
N ASP A 518 2.22 11.55 6.28
CA ASP A 518 2.47 12.45 7.41
C ASP A 518 1.32 13.45 7.66
N TYR A 519 0.61 13.85 6.60
CA TYR A 519 -0.41 14.90 6.65
C TYR A 519 -1.86 14.40 6.84
N PHE A 520 -2.11 13.09 6.75
CA PHE A 520 -3.47 12.57 6.91
C PHE A 520 -3.99 12.73 8.34
N ASN A 521 -3.11 12.69 9.35
CA ASN A 521 -3.49 12.90 10.75
C ASN A 521 -3.27 14.33 11.23
N ALA A 522 -3.18 15.32 10.33
CA ALA A 522 -2.93 16.67 10.77
C ALA A 522 -4.18 17.25 11.45
N SER A 523 -4.27 17.10 12.78
CA SER A 523 -5.08 18.00 13.60
C SER A 523 -4.55 19.42 13.39
N THR A 524 -5.46 20.41 13.40
CA THR A 524 -5.24 21.87 13.28
C THR A 524 -3.80 22.36 13.07
N PRO A 525 -3.54 23.24 12.07
CA PRO A 525 -2.34 23.39 11.22
C PRO A 525 -0.89 23.12 11.73
N LYS A 526 -0.63 22.26 12.72
CA LYS A 526 0.69 22.13 13.37
C LYS A 526 1.06 20.74 13.87
N MET A 527 0.14 19.76 13.98
CA MET A 527 0.55 18.39 14.31
C MET A 527 0.67 17.58 13.02
N ILE A 528 1.88 17.13 12.73
CA ILE A 528 2.18 16.17 11.65
C ILE A 528 2.08 14.79 12.29
N ASN A 529 1.49 13.81 11.60
CA ASN A 529 1.44 12.42 12.08
C ASN A 529 2.86 11.96 12.46
N SER A 530 3.08 11.78 13.75
CA SER A 530 4.38 11.48 14.35
C SER A 530 4.86 10.05 14.17
N PHE A 531 4.13 9.21 13.44
CA PHE A 531 4.49 7.81 13.23
C PHE A 531 5.89 7.69 12.62
N LYS A 532 6.66 6.70 13.09
CA LYS A 532 8.11 6.56 12.88
C LYS A 532 8.47 5.89 11.56
N ARG A 533 8.05 6.49 10.45
CA ARG A 533 8.25 5.93 9.10
C ARG A 533 9.72 5.71 8.75
N PRO A 534 10.65 6.66 8.97
CA PRO A 534 12.07 6.43 8.70
C PRO A 534 12.62 5.23 9.47
N GLU A 535 12.38 5.18 10.78
CA GLU A 535 12.86 4.09 11.63
C GLU A 535 12.20 2.76 11.28
N LEU A 536 10.94 2.76 10.85
CA LEU A 536 10.23 1.56 10.40
C LEU A 536 10.85 1.01 9.11
N ILE A 537 11.11 1.87 8.12
CA ILE A 537 11.77 1.48 6.87
C ILE A 537 13.19 0.98 7.13
N LEU A 538 13.94 1.61 8.05
CA LEU A 538 15.24 1.13 8.48
C LEU A 538 15.14 -0.26 9.12
N SER A 539 14.18 -0.47 10.02
CA SER A 539 13.96 -1.74 10.71
C SER A 539 13.58 -2.86 9.76
N LEU A 540 12.75 -2.55 8.75
CA LEU A 540 12.38 -3.48 7.68
C LEU A 540 13.61 -3.88 6.85
N ALA A 541 14.42 -2.90 6.43
CA ALA A 541 15.65 -3.18 5.70
C ALA A 541 16.64 -4.03 6.52
N GLN A 542 16.73 -3.76 7.82
CA GLN A 542 17.56 -4.52 8.75
C GLN A 542 17.09 -5.97 8.91
N ALA A 543 15.79 -6.20 9.11
CA ALA A 543 15.22 -7.54 9.19
C ALA A 543 15.50 -8.35 7.92
N ILE A 544 15.21 -7.76 6.75
CA ILE A 544 15.48 -8.39 5.45
C ILE A 544 16.97 -8.69 5.29
N SER A 545 17.85 -7.75 5.63
CA SER A 545 19.29 -7.96 5.48
C SER A 545 19.84 -9.04 6.41
N LEU A 546 19.35 -9.13 7.64
CA LEU A 546 19.73 -10.18 8.59
C LEU A 546 19.32 -11.57 8.08
N ASP A 547 18.12 -11.68 7.50
CA ASP A 547 17.63 -12.93 6.89
C ASP A 547 18.47 -13.33 5.67
N LEU A 548 18.77 -12.37 4.77
CA LEU A 548 19.62 -12.61 3.60
C LEU A 548 21.03 -13.06 3.99
N ASP A 549 21.58 -12.51 5.08
CA ASP A 549 22.89 -12.89 5.62
C ASP A 549 22.84 -14.14 6.50
N LYS A 550 21.65 -14.71 6.72
CA LYS A 550 21.40 -15.88 7.58
C LYS A 550 21.95 -15.69 8.99
N ILE A 551 21.87 -14.47 9.52
CA ILE A 551 22.33 -14.14 10.87
C ILE A 551 21.31 -14.70 11.86
N GLY A 552 21.77 -15.63 12.72
CA GLY A 552 20.89 -16.26 13.70
C GLY A 552 20.40 -15.29 14.78
N ILE A 553 19.16 -15.48 15.22
CA ILE A 553 18.50 -14.69 16.29
C ILE A 553 19.39 -14.51 17.54
N GLU A 554 20.17 -15.52 17.93
CA GLU A 554 21.07 -15.37 19.09
C GLU A 554 22.09 -14.24 18.92
N MET A 555 22.61 -14.02 17.71
CA MET A 555 23.57 -12.94 17.46
C MET A 555 22.91 -11.57 17.58
N ILE A 556 21.61 -11.47 17.25
CA ILE A 556 20.83 -10.23 17.40
C ILE A 556 20.78 -9.78 18.87
N TYR A 557 20.84 -10.72 19.82
CA TYR A 557 20.70 -10.44 21.26
C TYR A 557 22.00 -10.58 22.07
N LYS A 558 23.12 -10.95 21.44
CA LYS A 558 24.46 -10.95 22.05
C LYS A 558 25.06 -9.56 21.93
#